data_AF-A0A084B808-F1
#
_entry.id   AF-A0A084B808-F1
#
_cell.length_a   1.000
_cell.length_b   1.000
_cell.length_c   1.000
_cell.angle_alpha   90.00
_cell.angle_beta   90.00
_cell.angle_gamma   90.00
#
_symmetry.space_group_name_H-M   'P 1'
#
loop_
_entity.id
_entity.type
_entity.pdbx_description
1 polymer ?
#
loop_
_entity_poly.entity_id
_entity_poly.type
_entity_poly.pdbx_seq_one_letter_code
_entity_poly.pdbx_strand_id
1 'polypeptide(L)'
;MQAILPFSNRPGDCLSIGPSQGLVYSIDNDIVVKVPFQYPVIKDPNIHHLLDLSLRSFVCLEKELAVYATLKAHPHPNIAQRLETDLDDCLFLERFTPLETAWPRSTELDRRRWALELLDAVSWLEAHGWADGDLAVRNLGVDGTNRLKVFDFGSAINSSHPDYANDVARDHFDLATCLHYILSGIDPFSTAHSYVEVKEIRIKLMDGHGGIAQGAEVLADIIEGGWTGRNSSTDFSQLFKQASDILGPLIHNTPLAS
;
A
#
# COMPACT_ATOMS: atom_id res chain seq x y z
N MET A 1 -1.11 3.70 -28.13
CA MET A 1 -1.63 5.08 -28.13
C MET A 1 -0.99 5.81 -26.95
N GLN A 2 -0.56 7.06 -27.09
CA GLN A 2 0.21 7.76 -26.05
C GLN A 2 -0.73 8.57 -25.15
N ALA A 3 -0.54 8.50 -23.83
CA ALA A 3 -1.24 9.36 -22.88
C ALA A 3 -0.84 10.83 -23.09
N ILE A 4 -1.81 11.73 -22.96
CA ILE A 4 -1.58 13.17 -22.85
C ILE A 4 -1.02 13.39 -21.44
N LEU A 5 0.23 13.83 -21.40
CA LEU A 5 0.92 14.15 -20.16
C LEU A 5 0.53 15.57 -19.73
N PRO A 6 0.35 15.82 -18.43
CA PRO A 6 0.03 17.16 -17.93
C PRO A 6 1.21 18.14 -18.10
N PHE A 7 2.42 17.64 -18.36
CA PHE A 7 3.60 18.46 -18.54
C PHE A 7 4.08 18.50 -20.00
N SER A 8 4.38 19.71 -20.49
CA SER A 8 5.02 19.90 -21.81
C SER A 8 6.46 19.35 -21.84
N ASN A 9 7.15 19.39 -20.70
CA ASN A 9 8.45 18.75 -20.45
C ASN A 9 8.31 17.86 -19.21
N ARG A 10 8.83 16.63 -19.24
CA ARG A 10 8.75 15.74 -18.07
C ARG A 10 9.55 16.35 -16.91
N PRO A 11 8.98 16.41 -15.69
CA PRO A 11 9.65 17.02 -14.55
C PRO A 11 10.83 16.17 -14.04
N GLY A 12 10.85 14.88 -14.37
CA GLY A 12 11.96 13.95 -14.18
C GLY A 12 11.61 12.54 -14.66
N ASP A 13 12.26 11.52 -14.10
CA ASP A 13 12.02 10.12 -14.48
C ASP A 13 10.62 9.67 -14.04
N CYS A 14 9.92 9.00 -14.95
CA CYS A 14 8.62 8.37 -14.67
C CYS A 14 8.86 7.08 -13.89
N LEU A 15 8.29 6.99 -12.69
CA LEU A 15 8.43 5.85 -11.78
C LEU A 15 7.28 4.83 -11.93
N SER A 16 6.19 5.21 -12.59
CA SER A 16 5.04 4.33 -12.82
C SER A 16 5.34 3.22 -13.84
N ILE A 17 4.90 1.99 -13.51
CA ILE A 17 4.97 0.82 -14.41
C ILE A 17 3.77 0.78 -15.39
N GLY A 18 2.74 1.61 -15.15
CA GLY A 18 1.60 1.83 -16.04
C GLY A 18 0.64 2.89 -15.50
N PRO A 19 -0.26 3.45 -16.34
CA PRO A 19 -1.17 4.52 -15.94
C PRO A 19 -2.50 3.96 -15.42
N SER A 20 -2.53 3.36 -14.22
CA SER A 20 -3.78 2.84 -13.64
C SER A 20 -4.50 3.86 -12.75
N GLN A 21 -3.75 4.62 -11.94
CA GLN A 21 -4.32 5.59 -10.97
C GLN A 21 -3.65 6.98 -11.03
N GLY A 22 -2.64 7.13 -11.88
CA GLY A 22 -1.86 8.35 -12.03
C GLY A 22 -0.49 8.05 -12.62
N LEU A 23 0.26 9.10 -12.89
CA LEU A 23 1.67 9.04 -13.26
C LEU A 23 2.49 9.65 -12.14
N VAL A 24 3.54 8.95 -11.72
CA VAL A 24 4.46 9.40 -10.68
C VAL A 24 5.79 9.75 -11.33
N TYR A 25 6.26 10.97 -11.08
CA TYR A 25 7.55 11.44 -11.55
C TYR A 25 8.45 11.79 -10.37
N SER A 26 9.73 11.43 -10.48
CA SER A 26 10.75 11.99 -9.60
C SER A 26 10.94 13.48 -9.91
N ILE A 27 10.91 14.32 -8.88
CA ILE A 27 11.35 15.71 -8.96
C ILE A 27 12.84 15.77 -8.62
N ASP A 28 13.21 15.13 -7.51
CA ASP A 28 14.58 14.96 -7.06
C ASP A 28 14.73 13.65 -6.25
N ASN A 29 15.74 13.57 -5.39
CA ASN A 29 16.01 12.40 -4.56
C ASN A 29 15.02 12.22 -3.40
N ASP A 30 14.32 13.28 -3.01
CA ASP A 30 13.50 13.34 -1.81
C ASP A 30 12.02 13.58 -2.11
N ILE A 31 11.68 13.98 -3.34
CA ILE A 31 10.33 14.38 -3.73
C ILE A 31 9.88 13.66 -5.01
N VAL A 32 8.64 13.18 -4.98
CA VAL A 32 7.90 12.76 -6.18
C VAL A 32 6.66 13.62 -6.37
N VAL A 33 6.25 13.77 -7.63
CA VAL A 33 4.95 14.32 -7.98
C VAL A 33 4.08 13.23 -8.61
N LYS A 34 2.88 13.03 -8.08
CA LYS A 34 1.84 12.21 -8.69
C LYS A 34 0.81 13.11 -9.34
N VAL A 35 0.49 12.82 -10.60
CA VAL A 35 -0.44 13.58 -11.43
C VAL A 35 -1.44 12.66 -12.11
N PRO A 36 -2.66 13.12 -12.39
CA PRO A 36 -3.59 12.37 -13.21
C PRO A 36 -3.10 12.36 -14.67
N PHE A 37 -3.63 11.44 -15.47
CA PHE A 37 -3.37 11.37 -16.90
C PHE A 37 -4.66 11.33 -17.71
N GLN A 38 -4.57 11.67 -18.99
CA GLN A 38 -5.70 11.60 -19.91
C GLN A 38 -5.30 10.98 -21.24
N TYR A 39 -6.13 10.09 -21.78
CA TYR A 39 -6.01 9.63 -23.16
C TYR A 39 -6.78 10.55 -24.11
N PRO A 40 -6.31 10.73 -25.36
CA PRO A 40 -7.06 11.48 -26.36
C PRO A 40 -8.47 10.91 -26.54
N VAL A 41 -9.48 11.79 -26.50
CA VAL A 41 -10.86 11.42 -26.79
C VAL A 41 -11.00 11.22 -28.29
N ILE A 42 -11.07 9.97 -28.75
CA ILE A 42 -11.33 9.65 -30.17
C ILE A 42 -12.75 9.10 -30.27
N LYS A 43 -13.42 9.41 -31.39
CA LYS A 43 -14.80 8.99 -31.69
C LYS A 43 -14.98 7.47 -31.87
N ASP A 44 -13.92 6.67 -31.71
CA ASP A 44 -13.96 5.22 -31.88
C ASP A 44 -14.52 4.55 -30.61
N PRO A 45 -15.68 3.87 -30.68
CA PRO A 45 -16.26 3.18 -29.54
C PRO A 45 -15.35 2.11 -28.92
N ASN A 46 -14.43 1.53 -29.69
CA ASN A 46 -13.52 0.49 -29.21
C ASN A 46 -12.51 1.01 -28.18
N ILE A 47 -12.32 2.33 -28.10
CA ILE A 47 -11.37 2.95 -27.16
C ILE A 47 -12.05 3.69 -26.01
N HIS A 48 -13.37 3.54 -25.83
CA HIS A 48 -14.09 4.15 -24.71
C HIS A 48 -13.53 3.73 -23.33
N HIS A 49 -12.93 2.54 -23.22
CA HIS A 49 -12.23 2.12 -22.01
C HIS A 49 -11.07 3.06 -21.62
N LEU A 50 -10.43 3.75 -22.58
CA LEU A 50 -9.38 4.75 -22.30
C LEU A 50 -9.95 6.03 -21.68
N LEU A 51 -11.17 6.40 -22.03
CA LEU A 51 -11.87 7.51 -21.36
C LEU A 51 -12.18 7.14 -19.90
N ASP A 52 -12.66 5.91 -19.67
CA ASP A 52 -12.89 5.39 -18.32
C ASP A 52 -11.59 5.39 -17.49
N LEU A 53 -10.47 4.92 -18.05
CA LEU A 53 -9.15 5.00 -17.38
C LEU A 53 -8.73 6.45 -17.06
N SER A 54 -8.99 7.38 -17.98
CA SER A 54 -8.68 8.80 -17.75
C SER A 54 -9.49 9.35 -16.59
N LEU A 55 -10.82 9.15 -16.59
CA LEU A 55 -11.71 9.60 -15.52
C LEU A 55 -11.36 8.97 -14.18
N ARG A 56 -11.06 7.67 -14.15
CA ARG A 56 -10.61 6.97 -12.95
C ARG A 56 -9.36 7.60 -12.35
N SER A 57 -8.39 8.03 -13.17
CA SER A 57 -7.18 8.68 -12.67
C SER A 57 -7.48 9.97 -11.89
N PHE A 58 -8.46 10.77 -12.32
CA PHE A 58 -8.87 11.97 -11.58
C PHE A 58 -9.62 11.62 -10.29
N VAL A 59 -10.53 10.64 -10.34
CA VAL A 59 -11.26 10.17 -9.15
C VAL A 59 -10.30 9.59 -8.10
N CYS A 60 -9.29 8.83 -8.53
CA CYS A 60 -8.26 8.31 -7.63
C CYS A 60 -7.47 9.45 -6.95
N LEU A 61 -7.12 10.50 -7.70
CA LEU A 61 -6.46 11.67 -7.11
C LEU A 61 -7.34 12.35 -6.05
N GLU A 62 -8.63 12.55 -6.33
CA GLU A 62 -9.56 13.15 -5.37
C GLU A 62 -9.69 12.34 -4.07
N LYS A 63 -9.78 11.00 -4.19
CA LYS A 63 -9.78 10.09 -3.04
C LYS A 63 -8.50 10.23 -2.21
N GLU A 64 -7.35 10.22 -2.88
CA GLU A 64 -6.05 10.30 -2.21
C GLU A 64 -5.85 11.66 -1.53
N LEU A 65 -6.28 12.76 -2.16
CA LEU A 65 -6.32 14.09 -1.56
C LEU A 65 -7.16 14.14 -0.28
N ALA A 66 -8.30 13.43 -0.25
CA ALA A 66 -9.15 13.37 0.93
C ALA A 66 -8.49 12.64 2.11
N VAL A 67 -7.79 11.53 1.85
CA VAL A 67 -7.00 10.84 2.89
C VAL A 67 -5.89 11.75 3.42
N TYR A 68 -5.14 12.43 2.55
CA TYR A 68 -4.09 13.36 2.99
C TYR A 68 -4.64 14.58 3.73
N ALA A 69 -5.88 15.02 3.44
CA ALA A 69 -6.54 16.05 4.23
C ALA A 69 -6.82 15.58 5.66
N THR A 70 -7.26 14.33 5.85
CA THR A 70 -7.39 13.72 7.18
C THR A 70 -6.04 13.59 7.88
N LEU A 71 -5.00 13.14 7.16
CA LEU A 71 -3.64 12.98 7.69
C LEU A 71 -3.03 14.32 8.12
N LYS A 72 -3.30 15.41 7.41
CA LYS A 72 -2.88 16.76 7.81
C LYS A 72 -3.46 17.16 9.17
N ALA A 73 -4.71 16.79 9.45
CA ALA A 73 -5.34 17.06 10.74
C ALA A 73 -4.87 16.10 11.85
N HIS A 74 -4.52 14.86 11.50
CA HIS A 74 -4.09 13.82 12.44
C HIS A 74 -2.84 13.09 11.92
N PRO A 75 -1.64 13.68 12.01
CA PRO A 75 -0.45 13.10 11.40
C PRO A 75 -0.10 11.70 11.92
N HIS A 76 0.40 10.84 11.02
CA HIS A 76 0.89 9.50 11.36
C HIS A 76 2.31 9.28 10.80
N PRO A 77 3.29 8.80 11.59
CA PRO A 77 4.68 8.70 11.17
C PRO A 77 4.93 7.66 10.07
N ASN A 78 4.07 6.65 9.95
CA ASN A 78 4.22 5.54 9.00
C ASN A 78 3.31 5.64 7.77
N ILE A 79 2.67 6.80 7.56
CA ILE A 79 1.99 7.14 6.32
C ILE A 79 2.79 8.24 5.64
N ALA A 80 2.90 8.18 4.31
CA ALA A 80 3.63 9.17 3.53
C ALA A 80 3.11 10.58 3.78
N GLN A 81 4.02 11.55 3.89
CA GLN A 81 3.61 12.94 4.06
C GLN A 81 3.39 13.60 2.69
N ARG A 82 2.24 14.28 2.55
CA ARG A 82 2.02 15.23 1.45
C ARG A 82 2.70 16.56 1.78
N LEU A 83 3.50 17.06 0.85
CA LEU A 83 4.09 18.40 0.93
C LEU A 83 3.02 19.46 0.66
N GLU A 84 3.02 20.52 1.46
CA GLU A 84 2.05 21.59 1.33
C GLU A 84 2.33 22.46 0.10
N THR A 85 1.32 22.59 -0.76
CA THR A 85 1.37 23.43 -1.96
C THR A 85 0.01 24.10 -2.17
N ASP A 86 -0.02 25.22 -2.88
CA ASP A 86 -1.27 25.86 -3.32
C ASP A 86 -1.96 25.12 -4.49
N LEU A 87 -1.39 24.00 -4.92
CA LEU A 87 -1.89 23.15 -6.00
C LEU A 87 -2.74 21.99 -5.47
N ASP A 88 -3.87 21.73 -6.13
CA ASP A 88 -4.83 20.67 -5.85
C ASP A 88 -5.04 19.70 -7.03
N ASP A 89 -4.40 19.95 -8.17
CA ASP A 89 -4.43 19.11 -9.37
C ASP A 89 -3.31 18.04 -9.39
N CYS A 90 -2.47 18.00 -8.35
CA CYS A 90 -1.37 17.08 -8.19
C CYS A 90 -1.02 16.82 -6.72
N LEU A 91 -0.22 15.78 -6.47
CA LEU A 91 0.29 15.40 -5.16
C LEU A 91 1.81 15.45 -5.16
N PHE A 92 2.38 16.31 -4.32
CA PHE A 92 3.79 16.25 -3.97
C PHE A 92 3.96 15.40 -2.72
N LEU A 93 4.71 14.32 -2.83
CA LEU A 93 4.95 13.37 -1.75
C LEU A 93 6.45 13.22 -1.51
N GLU A 94 6.80 12.83 -0.29
CA GLU A 94 8.14 12.32 0.02
C GLU A 94 8.47 11.11 -0.88
N ARG A 95 9.74 11.00 -1.28
CA ARG A 95 10.26 9.87 -2.04
C ARG A 95 10.85 8.83 -1.11
N PHE A 96 10.47 7.57 -1.32
CA PHE A 96 10.94 6.43 -0.53
C PHE A 96 11.72 5.44 -1.37
N THR A 97 12.51 4.59 -0.69
CA THR A 97 13.03 3.37 -1.31
C THR A 97 11.91 2.32 -1.27
N PRO A 98 11.50 1.73 -2.42
CA PRO A 98 10.50 0.67 -2.43
C PRO A 98 10.89 -0.47 -1.49
N LEU A 99 9.90 -1.05 -0.79
CA LEU A 99 10.16 -2.06 0.23
C LEU A 99 10.94 -3.25 -0.35
N GLU A 100 10.64 -3.68 -1.57
CA GLU A 100 11.31 -4.78 -2.25
C GLU A 100 12.80 -4.51 -2.52
N THR A 101 13.17 -3.24 -2.67
CA THR A 101 14.57 -2.81 -2.83
C THR A 101 15.29 -2.68 -1.49
N ALA A 102 14.55 -2.35 -0.42
CA ALA A 102 15.10 -2.23 0.92
C ALA A 102 15.28 -3.59 1.63
N TRP A 103 14.34 -4.52 1.40
CA TRP A 103 14.25 -5.79 2.12
C TRP A 103 15.52 -6.66 2.09
N PRO A 104 16.25 -6.80 0.96
CA PRO A 104 17.47 -7.62 0.94
C PRO A 104 18.59 -7.11 1.86
N ARG A 105 18.56 -5.82 2.22
CA ARG A 105 19.56 -5.17 3.09
C ARG A 105 19.08 -5.02 4.53
N SER A 106 17.86 -5.44 4.85
CA SER A 106 17.28 -5.25 6.17
C SER A 106 17.65 -6.39 7.12
N THR A 107 17.70 -6.06 8.41
CA THR A 107 17.84 -7.06 9.47
C THR A 107 16.48 -7.64 9.84
N GLU A 108 16.48 -8.76 10.57
CA GLU A 108 15.25 -9.30 11.16
C GLU A 108 14.57 -8.30 12.10
N LEU A 109 15.36 -7.51 12.83
CA LEU A 109 14.86 -6.46 13.71
C LEU A 109 14.12 -5.38 12.93
N ASP A 110 14.67 -4.94 11.79
CA ASP A 110 14.03 -3.97 10.91
C ASP A 110 12.70 -4.49 10.39
N ARG A 111 12.66 -5.75 9.93
CA ARG A 111 11.44 -6.38 9.39
C ARG A 111 10.33 -6.50 10.44
N ARG A 112 10.67 -6.88 11.66
CA ARG A 112 9.71 -6.93 12.78
C ARG A 112 9.19 -5.54 13.12
N ARG A 113 10.06 -4.51 13.12
CA ARG A 113 9.66 -3.12 13.30
C ARG A 113 8.71 -2.67 12.18
N TRP A 114 9.05 -2.93 10.93
CA TRP A 114 8.21 -2.59 9.78
C TRP A 114 6.84 -3.27 9.83
N ALA A 115 6.76 -4.52 10.29
CA ALA A 115 5.49 -5.22 10.46
C ALA A 115 4.57 -4.50 11.47
N LEU A 116 5.13 -4.03 12.59
CA LEU A 116 4.38 -3.25 13.58
C LEU A 116 3.97 -1.87 13.03
N GLU A 117 4.87 -1.22 12.29
CA GLU A 117 4.60 0.09 11.66
C GLU A 117 3.49 0.02 10.61
N LEU A 118 3.41 -1.07 9.85
CA LEU A 118 2.31 -1.33 8.92
C LEU A 118 0.98 -1.47 9.67
N LEU A 119 0.97 -2.29 10.73
CA LEU A 119 -0.22 -2.51 11.55
C LEU A 119 -0.70 -1.21 12.22
N ASP A 120 0.21 -0.38 12.72
CA ASP A 120 -0.11 0.92 13.30
C ASP A 120 -0.72 1.86 12.25
N ALA A 121 -0.13 1.93 11.05
CA ALA A 121 -0.64 2.75 9.95
C ALA A 121 -2.05 2.32 9.49
N VAL A 122 -2.31 1.03 9.32
CA VAL A 122 -3.62 0.52 8.92
C VAL A 122 -4.65 0.69 10.06
N SER A 123 -4.23 0.51 11.32
CA SER A 123 -5.07 0.84 12.48
C SER A 123 -5.44 2.32 12.51
N TRP A 124 -4.52 3.22 12.12
CA TRP A 124 -4.81 4.64 12.02
C TRP A 124 -5.85 4.92 10.93
N LEU A 125 -5.72 4.30 9.75
CA LEU A 125 -6.68 4.47 8.64
C LEU A 125 -8.09 4.09 9.07
N GLU A 126 -8.26 2.89 9.64
CA GLU A 126 -9.56 2.40 10.12
C GLU A 126 -10.15 3.32 11.19
N ALA A 127 -9.34 3.74 12.18
CA ALA A 127 -9.78 4.62 13.26
C ALA A 127 -10.25 6.00 12.75
N HIS A 128 -9.77 6.43 11.59
CA HIS A 128 -10.18 7.68 10.93
C HIS A 128 -11.22 7.46 9.82
N GLY A 129 -11.79 6.25 9.74
CA GLY A 129 -12.89 5.92 8.85
C GLY A 129 -12.46 5.70 7.40
N TRP A 130 -11.26 5.18 7.18
CA TRP A 130 -10.73 4.85 5.85
C TRP A 130 -10.42 3.36 5.73
N ALA A 131 -10.88 2.76 4.63
CA ALA A 131 -10.33 1.52 4.11
C ALA A 131 -9.35 1.89 2.99
N ASP A 132 -8.20 1.22 2.93
CA ASP A 132 -7.14 1.48 1.96
C ASP A 132 -7.56 1.03 0.56
N GLY A 133 -8.11 -0.19 0.46
CA GLY A 133 -8.71 -0.73 -0.76
C GLY A 133 -7.70 -1.20 -1.82
N ASP A 134 -6.40 -0.94 -1.66
CA ASP A 134 -5.32 -1.47 -2.49
C ASP A 134 -4.02 -1.68 -1.70
N LEU A 135 -4.15 -2.23 -0.49
CA LEU A 135 -3.01 -2.48 0.37
C LEU A 135 -2.09 -3.53 -0.30
N ALA A 136 -0.85 -3.16 -0.60
CA ALA A 136 0.04 -4.04 -1.33
C ALA A 136 1.51 -3.70 -1.08
N VAL A 137 2.40 -4.67 -1.24
CA VAL A 137 3.86 -4.49 -1.06
C VAL A 137 4.41 -3.33 -1.91
N ARG A 138 3.92 -3.18 -3.15
CA ARG A 138 4.30 -2.09 -4.06
C ARG A 138 3.94 -0.68 -3.56
N ASN A 139 2.99 -0.61 -2.62
CA ASN A 139 2.49 0.61 -1.97
C ASN A 139 3.17 0.83 -0.60
N LEU A 140 4.27 0.09 -0.34
CA LEU A 140 5.09 0.21 0.85
C LEU A 140 6.52 0.63 0.48
N GLY A 141 7.11 1.48 1.31
CA GLY A 141 8.48 1.93 1.14
C GLY A 141 9.15 2.20 2.48
N VAL A 142 10.44 2.54 2.43
CA VAL A 142 11.19 2.98 3.60
C VAL A 142 11.82 4.35 3.35
N ASP A 143 11.77 5.20 4.36
CA ASP A 143 12.41 6.49 4.34
C ASP A 143 13.92 6.41 4.65
N GLY A 144 14.61 7.56 4.60
CA GLY A 144 16.05 7.66 4.90
C GLY A 144 16.43 7.28 6.34
N THR A 145 15.46 7.12 7.24
CA THR A 145 15.63 6.67 8.62
C THR A 145 15.23 5.21 8.84
N ASN A 146 15.02 4.47 7.75
CA ASN A 146 14.67 3.05 7.76
C ASN A 146 13.31 2.74 8.43
N ARG A 147 12.37 3.68 8.33
CA ARG A 147 10.98 3.54 8.82
C ARG A 147 10.05 3.22 7.66
N LEU A 148 9.10 2.31 7.87
CA LEU A 148 8.11 1.97 6.87
C LEU A 148 7.16 3.15 6.62
N LYS A 149 6.78 3.33 5.36
CA LYS A 149 5.81 4.31 4.88
C LYS A 149 4.79 3.62 3.97
N VAL A 150 3.50 3.81 4.27
CA VAL A 150 2.37 3.45 3.41
C VAL A 150 2.00 4.64 2.53
N PHE A 151 1.77 4.41 1.24
CA PHE A 151 1.39 5.43 0.26
C PHE A 151 0.44 4.86 -0.80
N ASP A 152 -0.03 5.73 -1.72
CA ASP A 152 -0.96 5.39 -2.81
C ASP A 152 -2.40 5.09 -2.37
N PHE A 153 -3.11 6.14 -1.91
CA PHE A 153 -4.51 6.02 -1.44
C PHE A 153 -5.55 6.24 -2.54
N GLY A 154 -5.19 6.00 -3.82
CA GLY A 154 -6.11 6.23 -4.94
C GLY A 154 -7.33 5.30 -4.96
N SER A 155 -7.24 4.17 -4.27
CA SER A 155 -8.35 3.22 -4.10
C SER A 155 -9.21 3.48 -2.87
N ALA A 156 -8.71 4.25 -1.90
CA ALA A 156 -9.30 4.37 -0.58
C ALA A 156 -10.77 4.80 -0.60
N ILE A 157 -11.54 4.29 0.36
CA ILE A 157 -12.93 4.67 0.57
C ILE A 157 -13.22 5.01 2.02
N ASN A 158 -14.08 6.01 2.20
CA ASN A 158 -14.51 6.45 3.52
C ASN A 158 -15.57 5.49 4.10
N SER A 159 -15.71 5.43 5.41
CA SER A 159 -16.71 4.62 6.14
C SER A 159 -18.16 4.91 5.78
N SER A 160 -18.45 6.05 5.16
CA SER A 160 -19.75 6.36 4.57
C SER A 160 -20.04 5.64 3.25
N HIS A 161 -19.03 5.06 2.59
CA HIS A 161 -19.19 4.37 1.31
C HIS A 161 -19.85 2.99 1.50
N PRO A 162 -20.82 2.57 0.66
CA PRO A 162 -21.54 1.29 0.82
C PRO A 162 -20.63 0.05 0.84
N ASP A 163 -19.51 0.09 0.12
CA ASP A 163 -18.56 -1.03 0.04
C ASP A 163 -17.50 -1.03 1.16
N TYR A 164 -17.55 -0.11 2.13
CA TYR A 164 -16.52 0.02 3.17
C TYR A 164 -16.21 -1.31 3.87
N ALA A 165 -17.24 -2.04 4.32
CA ALA A 165 -17.04 -3.31 5.01
C ALA A 165 -16.37 -4.37 4.12
N ASN A 166 -16.64 -4.35 2.81
CA ASN A 166 -16.02 -5.28 1.86
C ASN A 166 -14.55 -4.93 1.64
N ASP A 167 -14.20 -3.64 1.58
CA ASP A 167 -12.82 -3.20 1.43
C ASP A 167 -12.02 -3.39 2.73
N VAL A 168 -12.60 -3.19 3.93
CA VAL A 168 -11.95 -3.57 5.20
C VAL A 168 -11.63 -5.07 5.23
N ALA A 169 -12.58 -5.92 4.83
CA ALA A 169 -12.33 -7.37 4.74
C ALA A 169 -11.24 -7.71 3.72
N ARG A 170 -11.14 -6.94 2.62
CA ARG A 170 -10.06 -7.07 1.63
C ARG A 170 -8.72 -6.64 2.22
N ASP A 171 -8.69 -5.51 2.93
CA ASP A 171 -7.50 -4.97 3.58
C ASP A 171 -6.94 -5.95 4.61
N HIS A 172 -7.76 -6.73 5.31
CA HIS A 172 -7.28 -7.82 6.18
C HIS A 172 -6.49 -8.90 5.43
N PHE A 173 -6.99 -9.32 4.27
CA PHE A 173 -6.32 -10.31 3.42
C PHE A 173 -5.00 -9.75 2.87
N ASP A 174 -5.05 -8.50 2.42
CA ASP A 174 -3.94 -7.82 1.79
C ASP A 174 -2.85 -7.44 2.82
N LEU A 175 -3.25 -7.06 4.04
CA LEU A 175 -2.36 -6.87 5.20
C LEU A 175 -1.63 -8.17 5.54
N ALA A 176 -2.34 -9.31 5.61
CA ALA A 176 -1.71 -10.61 5.85
C ALA A 176 -0.65 -10.94 4.80
N THR A 177 -0.93 -10.64 3.53
CA THR A 177 0.01 -10.80 2.43
C THR A 177 1.23 -9.89 2.58
N CYS A 178 1.02 -8.63 2.96
CA CYS A 178 2.11 -7.67 3.22
C CYS A 178 2.96 -8.07 4.43
N LEU A 179 2.35 -8.51 5.54
CA LEU A 179 3.06 -9.00 6.73
C LEU A 179 3.91 -10.24 6.40
N HIS A 180 3.36 -11.17 5.62
CA HIS A 180 4.09 -12.33 5.13
C HIS A 180 5.33 -11.90 4.34
N TYR A 181 5.18 -10.96 3.40
CA TYR A 181 6.30 -10.42 2.63
C TYR A 181 7.32 -9.69 3.50
N ILE A 182 6.90 -8.79 4.39
CA ILE A 182 7.80 -8.03 5.26
C ILE A 182 8.70 -8.97 6.07
N LEU A 183 8.13 -10.05 6.62
CA LEU A 183 8.85 -10.95 7.51
C LEU A 183 9.71 -11.98 6.77
N SER A 184 9.27 -12.45 5.60
CA SER A 184 9.93 -13.56 4.87
C SER A 184 10.59 -13.19 3.54
N GLY A 185 10.21 -12.07 2.94
CA GLY A 185 10.61 -11.63 1.60
C GLY A 185 9.91 -12.38 0.48
N ILE A 186 8.93 -13.24 0.82
CA ILE A 186 8.20 -14.06 -0.13
C ILE A 186 6.82 -13.43 -0.37
N ASP A 187 6.58 -13.03 -1.62
CA ASP A 187 5.25 -12.68 -2.10
C ASP A 187 4.56 -13.97 -2.59
N PRO A 188 3.43 -14.38 -1.98
CA PRO A 188 2.65 -15.53 -2.42
C PRO A 188 2.23 -15.48 -3.90
N PHE A 189 2.16 -14.30 -4.51
CA PHE A 189 1.75 -14.09 -5.90
C PHE A 189 2.92 -13.96 -6.88
N SER A 190 4.16 -14.00 -6.41
CA SER A 190 5.36 -13.76 -7.24
C SER A 190 5.52 -14.71 -8.44
N THR A 191 4.96 -15.92 -8.36
CA THR A 191 5.00 -16.92 -9.44
C THR A 191 3.80 -16.85 -10.39
N ALA A 192 2.83 -15.97 -10.14
CA ALA A 192 1.67 -15.84 -10.99
C ALA A 192 2.02 -15.03 -12.25
N HIS A 193 1.65 -15.56 -13.41
CA HIS A 193 1.86 -14.93 -14.73
C HIS A 193 0.53 -14.63 -15.43
N SER A 194 -0.60 -15.00 -14.82
CA SER A 194 -1.93 -14.77 -15.35
C SER A 194 -2.93 -14.45 -14.23
N TYR A 195 -4.02 -13.79 -14.63
CA TYR A 195 -5.15 -13.52 -13.72
C TYR A 195 -5.76 -14.80 -13.13
N VAL A 196 -5.78 -15.90 -13.90
CA VAL A 196 -6.31 -17.19 -13.44
C VAL A 196 -5.45 -17.74 -12.31
N GLU A 197 -4.12 -17.73 -12.45
CA GLU A 197 -3.20 -18.18 -11.40
C GLU A 197 -3.29 -17.30 -10.14
N VAL A 198 -3.41 -15.97 -10.29
CA VAL A 198 -3.64 -15.07 -9.15
C VAL A 198 -4.91 -15.46 -8.40
N LYS A 199 -6.00 -15.76 -9.13
CA LYS A 199 -7.26 -16.19 -8.52
C LYS A 199 -7.14 -17.53 -7.81
N GLU A 200 -6.43 -18.49 -8.40
CA GLU A 200 -6.20 -19.82 -7.81
C GLU A 200 -5.37 -19.73 -6.53
N ILE A 201 -4.28 -18.94 -6.54
CA ILE A 201 -3.46 -18.68 -5.35
C ILE A 201 -4.33 -18.04 -4.27
N ARG A 202 -5.12 -17.01 -4.61
CA ARG A 202 -6.02 -16.34 -3.65
C ARG A 202 -6.99 -17.32 -3.00
N ILE A 203 -7.66 -18.17 -3.79
CA ILE A 203 -8.57 -19.20 -3.27
C ILE A 203 -7.84 -20.15 -2.32
N LYS A 204 -6.65 -20.62 -2.70
CA LYS A 204 -5.83 -21.50 -1.86
C LYS A 204 -5.47 -20.85 -0.51
N LEU A 205 -5.13 -19.56 -0.50
CA LEU A 205 -4.87 -18.81 0.73
C LEU A 205 -6.15 -18.69 1.59
N MET A 206 -7.29 -18.38 0.97
CA MET A 206 -8.59 -18.27 1.64
C MET A 206 -9.07 -19.60 2.25
N ASP A 207 -8.75 -20.72 1.61
CA ASP A 207 -9.08 -22.07 2.10
C ASP A 207 -8.13 -22.55 3.21
N GLY A 208 -7.17 -21.71 3.66
CA GLY A 208 -6.22 -22.06 4.71
C GLY A 208 -5.09 -22.98 4.24
N HIS A 209 -4.86 -23.04 2.93
CA HIS A 209 -3.79 -23.84 2.32
C HIS A 209 -2.56 -23.01 1.94
N GLY A 210 -2.45 -21.78 2.47
CA GLY A 210 -1.29 -20.92 2.31
C GLY A 210 -0.08 -21.40 3.12
N GLY A 211 1.07 -21.50 2.48
CA GLY A 211 2.33 -21.79 3.19
C GLY A 211 2.86 -20.52 3.85
N ILE A 212 3.07 -20.56 5.16
CA ILE A 212 3.79 -19.50 5.89
C ILE A 212 5.29 -19.76 5.72
N ALA A 213 5.99 -18.83 5.09
CA ALA A 213 7.42 -18.93 4.85
C ALA A 213 8.24 -18.67 6.13
N GLN A 214 9.47 -19.18 6.14
CA GLN A 214 10.41 -19.00 7.24
C GLN A 214 10.57 -17.51 7.58
N GLY A 215 10.51 -17.19 8.87
CA GLY A 215 10.57 -15.82 9.38
C GLY A 215 9.19 -15.16 9.55
N ALA A 216 8.21 -15.48 8.71
CA ALA A 216 6.83 -15.03 8.88
C ALA A 216 6.06 -15.85 9.94
N GLU A 217 6.59 -17.01 10.33
CA GLU A 217 6.02 -17.93 11.32
C GLU A 217 5.71 -17.26 12.67
N VAL A 218 6.47 -16.21 13.02
CA VAL A 218 6.27 -15.45 14.26
C VAL A 218 4.88 -14.79 14.32
N LEU A 219 4.26 -14.47 13.18
CA LEU A 219 2.90 -13.94 13.07
C LEU A 219 1.96 -14.90 12.33
N ALA A 220 2.22 -16.22 12.33
CA ALA A 220 1.45 -17.21 11.56
C ALA A 220 -0.07 -17.10 11.80
N ASP A 221 -0.51 -17.01 13.06
CA ASP A 221 -1.93 -16.93 13.41
C ASP A 221 -2.62 -15.68 12.84
N ILE A 222 -1.92 -14.53 12.84
CA ILE A 222 -2.44 -13.27 12.29
C ILE A 222 -2.51 -13.35 10.76
N ILE A 223 -1.46 -13.88 10.11
CA ILE A 223 -1.39 -14.01 8.65
C ILE A 223 -2.45 -14.99 8.14
N GLU A 224 -2.52 -16.19 8.72
CA GLU A 224 -3.51 -17.20 8.33
C GLU A 224 -4.94 -16.69 8.62
N GLY A 225 -5.15 -16.01 9.75
CA GLY A 225 -6.44 -15.42 10.10
C GLY A 225 -6.87 -14.31 9.13
N GLY A 226 -5.95 -13.51 8.61
CA GLY A 226 -6.23 -12.51 7.57
C GLY A 226 -6.56 -13.15 6.22
N TRP A 227 -5.78 -14.13 5.78
CA TRP A 227 -6.03 -14.83 4.50
C TRP A 227 -7.35 -15.59 4.48
N THR A 228 -7.67 -16.31 5.56
CA THR A 228 -8.91 -17.10 5.68
C THR A 228 -10.15 -16.27 6.01
N GLY A 229 -9.98 -14.96 6.24
CA GLY A 229 -11.05 -14.07 6.67
C GLY A 229 -11.51 -14.26 8.11
N ARG A 230 -10.86 -15.14 8.91
CA ARG A 230 -11.16 -15.29 10.35
C ARG A 230 -10.99 -13.98 11.12
N ASN A 231 -10.08 -13.12 10.67
CA ASN A 231 -9.82 -11.82 11.29
C ASN A 231 -10.64 -10.67 10.69
N SER A 232 -11.53 -10.92 9.71
CA SER A 232 -12.29 -9.86 9.00
C SER A 232 -13.19 -9.00 9.88
N SER A 233 -13.50 -9.43 11.10
CA SER A 233 -14.27 -8.69 12.09
C SER A 233 -13.44 -8.16 13.26
N THR A 234 -12.11 -8.30 13.19
CA THR A 234 -11.18 -7.89 14.26
C THR A 234 -10.58 -6.56 13.87
N ASP A 235 -10.79 -5.51 14.67
CA ASP A 235 -10.20 -4.20 14.38
C ASP A 235 -8.66 -4.29 14.22
N PHE A 236 -8.09 -3.51 13.31
CA PHE A 236 -6.65 -3.51 13.08
C PHE A 236 -5.86 -3.09 14.33
N SER A 237 -6.45 -2.25 15.20
CA SER A 237 -5.84 -1.90 16.50
C SER A 237 -5.66 -3.10 17.44
N GLN A 238 -6.57 -4.08 17.36
CA GLN A 238 -6.49 -5.31 18.14
C GLN A 238 -5.40 -6.23 17.57
N LEU A 239 -5.31 -6.32 16.23
CA LEU A 239 -4.23 -7.04 15.56
C LEU A 239 -2.85 -6.42 15.85
N PHE A 240 -2.75 -5.09 15.83
CA PHE A 240 -1.54 -4.36 16.21
C PHE A 240 -1.10 -4.71 17.64
N LYS A 241 -2.04 -4.73 18.58
CA LYS A 241 -1.75 -5.13 19.97
C LYS A 241 -1.25 -6.57 20.06
N GLN A 242 -1.94 -7.51 19.42
CA GLN A 242 -1.53 -8.92 19.39
C GLN A 242 -0.11 -9.09 18.81
N ALA A 243 0.16 -8.44 17.68
CA ALA A 243 1.49 -8.48 17.06
C ALA A 243 2.55 -7.82 17.94
N SER A 244 2.21 -6.71 18.62
CA SER A 244 3.12 -6.02 19.56
C SER A 244 3.49 -6.89 20.76
N ASP A 245 2.52 -7.64 21.30
CA ASP A 245 2.76 -8.57 22.41
C ASP A 245 3.71 -9.71 22.00
N ILE A 246 3.69 -10.12 20.72
CA ILE A 246 4.56 -11.16 20.16
C ILE A 246 5.95 -10.60 19.80
N LEU A 247 5.99 -9.50 19.03
CA LEU A 247 7.20 -8.95 18.43
C LEU A 247 7.97 -8.01 19.36
N GLY A 248 7.29 -7.29 20.25
CA GLY A 248 7.89 -6.32 21.16
C GLY A 248 9.04 -6.91 21.99
N PRO A 249 8.85 -8.06 22.68
CA PRO A 249 9.92 -8.71 23.42
C PRO A 249 11.12 -9.08 22.54
N LEU A 250 10.87 -9.48 21.28
CA LEU A 250 11.91 -9.87 20.34
C LEU A 250 12.69 -8.66 19.81
N ILE A 251 12.05 -7.48 19.73
CA ILE A 251 12.71 -6.23 19.37
C ILE A 251 13.61 -5.75 20.51
N HIS A 252 13.15 -5.83 21.76
CA HIS A 252 13.89 -5.35 22.93
C HIS A 252 15.02 -6.28 23.39
N ASN A 253 14.90 -7.60 23.19
CA ASN A 253 15.88 -8.58 23.67
C ASN A 253 17.01 -8.90 22.67
N THR A 254 17.04 -8.25 21.51
CA THR A 254 18.12 -8.45 20.52
C THR A 254 19.34 -7.61 20.93
N PRO A 255 20.50 -8.21 21.27
CA PRO A 255 21.70 -7.46 21.57
C PRO A 255 22.09 -6.60 20.37
N LEU A 256 22.42 -5.33 20.59
CA LEU A 256 23.05 -4.48 19.58
C LEU A 256 24.32 -5.19 19.12
N ALA A 257 24.31 -5.71 17.89
CA ALA A 257 25.52 -6.24 17.27
C ALA A 257 26.52 -5.09 17.14
N SER A 258 27.63 -5.20 17.87
CA SER A 258 28.80 -4.31 17.84
C SER A 258 29.59 -4.46 16.56
#